data_AF-A0A3M1FUE0-F1
#
_entry.id   AF-A0A3M1FUE0-F1
#
_cell.length_a   1.000
_cell.length_b   1.000
_cell.length_c   1.000
_cell.angle_alpha   90.00
_cell.angle_beta   90.00
_cell.angle_gamma   90.00
#
_symmetry.space_group_name_H-M   'P 1'
#
loop_
_entity.id
_entity.type
_entity.pdbx_description
1 polymer ?
#
loop_
_entity_poly.entity_id
_entity_poly.type
_entity_poly.pdbx_seq_one_letter_code
_entity_poly.pdbx_strand_id
1 'polypeptide(L)'
;MMLGLALLLGACSRPAEPDLPINFGVILPKEWQPLGDRWADVNIDADPEQEHILFYHYNASNNGDVSTPGPIGGIIYDPQAPGSAPDATTEGTSPPAPWLKPYPLMPSYWWGAGYGFIAPPPQTDLPEYLPVKRVRQEEVENRYFEALAAQKGVSVDEVRPGQLPETDELIVFGGQSPMGGPTHISIFWWSNAREGYGSTQVSAPGGLTRLEWDGGERRSPIRRMRARYPQNDRSLLCRESTFERFLDPDFTSADAYRPAVYYVEGPQSLRFCYGIPKQPFYPEGVVLAYLLDQAGHGHLVDPDARSRIASLLGEYSRVDGLQYFSTVDVLASSAAARALASPVTTQVWATLIYASEDPETGARQEQSRLYQFTLQHFPATTSERTTDQWLIIDAERQG
;
A
#
# COMPACT_ATOMS: atom_id res chain seq x y z
N MET A 1 0.10 22.42 70.62
CA MET A 1 1.19 22.49 69.62
C MET A 1 0.75 21.65 68.43
N MET A 2 0.19 22.28 67.39
CA MET A 2 -0.24 21.62 66.16
C MET A 2 0.98 21.33 65.29
N LEU A 3 1.16 20.08 64.86
CA LEU A 3 2.14 19.70 63.86
C LEU A 3 1.37 19.40 62.57
N GLY A 4 1.39 20.34 61.62
CA GLY A 4 0.85 20.16 60.28
C GLY A 4 1.93 19.58 59.37
N LEU A 5 1.70 18.38 58.86
CA LEU A 5 2.56 17.75 57.86
C LEU A 5 2.02 18.12 56.47
N ALA A 6 2.75 18.97 55.75
CA ALA A 6 2.43 19.35 54.39
C ALA A 6 2.84 18.22 53.42
N LEU A 7 1.86 17.66 52.71
CA LEU A 7 2.05 16.78 51.56
C LEU A 7 2.54 17.61 50.36
N LEU A 8 3.79 17.37 49.94
CA LEU A 8 4.32 17.87 48.67
C LEU A 8 3.75 16.99 47.54
N LEU A 9 2.74 17.52 46.84
CA LEU A 9 2.33 17.02 45.53
C LEU A 9 3.37 17.47 44.50
N GLY A 10 4.29 16.57 44.15
CA GLY A 10 5.14 16.74 42.97
C GLY A 10 4.29 16.61 41.71
N ALA A 11 4.00 17.73 41.07
CA ALA A 11 3.41 17.75 39.74
C ALA A 11 4.45 17.23 38.73
N CYS A 12 4.19 16.07 38.13
CA CYS A 12 4.82 15.67 36.87
C CYS A 12 4.26 16.55 35.76
N SER A 13 4.82 17.74 35.58
CA SER A 13 4.60 18.51 34.35
C SER A 13 5.39 17.85 33.23
N ARG A 14 4.67 17.32 32.21
CA ARG A 14 5.29 17.03 30.91
C ARG A 14 6.00 18.30 30.43
N PRO A 15 7.25 18.25 29.94
CA PRO A 15 7.82 19.40 29.26
C PRO A 15 6.87 19.80 28.13
N ALA A 16 6.56 21.09 28.06
CA ALA A 16 5.77 21.64 26.98
C ALA A 16 6.55 21.40 25.67
N GLU A 17 5.87 20.78 24.71
CA GLU A 17 6.28 20.65 23.31
C GLU A 17 6.75 22.04 22.84
N PRO A 18 7.96 22.19 22.29
CA PRO A 18 8.42 23.47 21.81
C PRO A 18 7.53 23.90 20.63
N ASP A 19 6.66 24.87 20.87
CA ASP A 19 5.97 25.61 19.83
C ASP A 19 7.06 26.35 19.03
N LEU A 20 7.56 25.74 17.95
CA LEU A 20 8.38 26.45 16.97
C LEU A 20 7.45 27.50 16.34
N PRO A 21 7.63 28.81 16.60
CA PRO A 21 6.73 29.85 16.08
C PRO A 21 7.09 30.14 14.62
N ILE A 22 6.95 29.13 13.78
CA ILE A 22 7.34 29.15 12.37
C ILE A 22 6.07 29.30 11.54
N ASN A 23 5.99 30.40 10.80
CA ASN A 23 4.87 30.67 9.91
C ASN A 23 5.00 29.84 8.62
N PHE A 24 4.10 28.87 8.42
CA PHE A 24 4.08 28.00 7.24
C PHE A 24 4.05 28.77 5.90
N GLY A 25 3.39 29.94 5.85
CA GLY A 25 3.33 30.77 4.65
C GLY A 25 4.65 31.43 4.27
N VAL A 26 5.67 31.36 5.11
CA VAL A 26 7.03 31.85 4.83
C VAL A 26 7.92 30.73 4.26
N ILE A 27 7.61 29.46 4.55
CA ILE A 27 8.46 28.33 4.20
C ILE A 27 7.92 27.52 3.03
N LEU A 28 6.59 27.36 2.92
CA LEU A 28 5.98 26.67 1.80
C LEU A 28 5.76 27.61 0.60
N PRO A 29 5.91 27.10 -0.64
CA PRO A 29 5.43 27.80 -1.84
C PRO A 29 3.96 28.18 -1.72
N LYS A 30 3.56 29.29 -2.36
CA LYS A 30 2.19 29.85 -2.24
C LYS A 30 1.10 28.92 -2.77
N GLU A 31 1.48 28.06 -3.70
CA GLU A 31 0.65 27.02 -4.32
C GLU A 31 0.46 25.78 -3.43
N TRP A 32 1.17 25.70 -2.30
CA TRP A 32 1.05 24.60 -1.34
C TRP A 32 0.28 25.06 -0.11
N GLN A 33 -0.55 24.17 0.43
CA GLN A 33 -1.36 24.45 1.61
C GLN A 33 -1.02 23.45 2.71
N PRO A 34 -0.57 23.90 3.90
CA PRO A 34 -0.28 22.97 5.00
C PRO A 34 -1.55 22.21 5.41
N LEU A 35 -1.39 20.94 5.76
CA LEU A 35 -2.43 20.12 6.36
C LEU A 35 -2.35 20.26 7.87
N GLY A 36 -3.27 21.04 8.44
CA GLY A 36 -3.31 21.35 9.87
C GLY A 36 -2.38 22.49 10.28
N ASP A 37 -2.44 22.81 11.57
CA ASP A 37 -1.77 23.98 12.14
C ASP A 37 -0.49 23.62 12.92
N ARG A 38 -0.01 22.36 12.84
CA ARG A 38 1.07 21.86 13.69
C ARG A 38 2.06 20.99 12.94
N TRP A 39 3.29 21.07 13.41
CA TRP A 39 4.36 20.12 13.13
C TRP A 39 4.08 18.79 13.82
N ALA A 40 4.52 17.69 13.22
CA ALA A 40 4.55 16.38 13.84
C ALA A 40 6.01 16.00 14.12
N ASP A 41 6.29 15.54 15.34
CA ASP A 41 7.64 15.15 15.74
C ASP A 41 8.05 13.83 15.08
N VAL A 42 9.25 13.81 14.51
CA VAL A 42 9.90 12.62 13.95
C VAL A 42 11.40 12.70 14.27
N ASN A 43 12.05 11.57 14.56
CA ASN A 43 13.52 11.50 14.64
C ASN A 43 13.93 10.11 14.19
N ILE A 44 14.49 10.02 12.97
CA ILE A 44 14.85 8.75 12.33
C ILE A 44 16.35 8.65 12.05
N ASP A 45 17.03 9.78 11.91
CA ASP A 45 18.46 9.83 11.64
C ASP A 45 19.35 9.61 12.88
N ALA A 46 18.74 9.59 14.08
CA ALA A 46 19.35 9.32 15.39
C ALA A 46 20.24 10.43 15.93
N ASP A 47 20.13 11.63 15.38
CA ASP A 47 20.81 12.77 15.97
C ASP A 47 20.04 13.27 17.22
N PRO A 48 20.70 14.05 18.11
CA PRO A 48 20.02 14.58 19.29
C PRO A 48 19.01 15.69 18.96
N GLU A 49 18.92 16.13 17.72
CA GLU A 49 18.01 17.16 17.27
C GLU A 49 16.60 16.59 16.97
N GLN A 50 15.57 17.35 17.31
CA GLN A 50 14.19 16.91 17.07
C GLN A 50 13.78 17.33 15.66
N GLU A 51 13.59 16.38 14.75
CA GLU A 51 13.07 16.68 13.42
C GLU A 51 11.54 16.81 13.46
N HIS A 52 11.01 17.50 12.45
CA HIS A 52 9.59 17.76 12.34
C HIS A 52 9.10 17.50 10.92
N ILE A 53 8.03 16.72 10.78
CA ILE A 53 7.34 16.51 9.51
C ILE A 53 6.16 17.47 9.36
N LEU A 54 6.03 18.02 8.17
CA LEU A 54 4.90 18.82 7.72
C LEU A 54 4.28 18.18 6.48
N PHE A 55 2.98 17.94 6.52
CA PHE A 55 2.20 17.53 5.36
C PHE A 55 1.56 18.74 4.69
N TYR A 56 1.46 18.73 3.37
CA TYR A 56 0.83 19.82 2.61
C TYR A 56 0.10 19.30 1.37
N HIS A 57 -0.95 19.99 0.94
CA HIS A 57 -1.51 19.84 -0.39
C HIS A 57 -0.59 20.51 -1.42
N TYR A 58 -0.13 19.75 -2.40
CA TYR A 58 0.66 20.21 -3.53
C TYR A 58 -0.23 20.68 -4.68
N ASN A 59 0.12 21.79 -5.35
CA ASN A 59 -0.65 22.38 -6.46
C ASN A 59 -2.15 22.58 -6.14
N ALA A 60 -2.47 22.98 -4.92
CA ALA A 60 -3.85 23.25 -4.53
C ALA A 60 -4.34 24.51 -5.26
N SER A 61 -5.42 24.38 -6.05
CA SER A 61 -5.95 25.53 -6.79
C SER A 61 -6.84 26.38 -5.88
N ASN A 62 -6.43 27.62 -5.64
CA ASN A 62 -7.24 28.63 -4.96
C ASN A 62 -7.98 29.50 -5.99
N ASN A 63 -8.93 28.91 -6.71
CA ASN A 63 -9.80 29.66 -7.60
C ASN A 63 -11.01 30.20 -6.85
N GLY A 64 -10.79 31.19 -5.97
CA GLY A 64 -11.76 32.19 -5.48
C GLY A 64 -13.03 31.74 -4.72
N ASP A 65 -13.55 30.54 -4.96
CA ASP A 65 -14.84 30.04 -4.46
C ASP A 65 -14.82 28.53 -4.14
N VAL A 66 -13.90 27.75 -4.70
CA VAL A 66 -13.72 26.32 -4.34
C VAL A 66 -12.22 26.00 -4.27
N SER A 67 -11.74 25.68 -3.06
CA SER A 67 -10.45 25.01 -2.90
C SER A 67 -10.62 23.57 -3.36
N THR A 68 -10.03 23.23 -4.51
CA THR A 68 -9.84 21.81 -4.87
C THR A 68 -8.51 21.39 -4.26
N PRO A 69 -8.52 20.55 -3.20
CA PRO A 69 -7.29 20.06 -2.62
C PRO A 69 -6.51 19.27 -3.67
N GLY A 70 -5.22 19.57 -3.81
CA GLY A 70 -4.30 18.76 -4.60
C GLY A 70 -3.83 17.52 -3.83
N PRO A 71 -2.96 16.67 -4.40
CA PRO A 71 -2.37 15.55 -3.68
C PRO A 71 -1.59 15.99 -2.45
N ILE A 72 -1.41 15.10 -1.48
CA ILE A 72 -0.65 15.38 -0.27
C ILE A 72 0.83 15.03 -0.50
N GLY A 73 1.72 15.98 -0.24
CA GLY A 73 3.15 15.78 -0.08
C GLY A 73 3.56 15.88 1.39
N GLY A 74 4.85 15.66 1.65
CA GLY A 74 5.43 15.78 2.98
C GLY A 74 6.84 16.36 2.89
N ILE A 75 7.28 16.98 3.97
CA ILE A 75 8.64 17.51 4.10
C ILE A 75 9.08 17.33 5.55
N ILE A 76 10.27 16.79 5.75
CA ILE A 76 10.91 16.74 7.07
C ILE A 76 11.84 17.94 7.17
N TYR A 77 11.79 18.64 8.30
CA TYR A 77 12.74 19.68 8.64
C TYR A 77 13.57 19.22 9.82
N ASP A 78 14.88 19.25 9.59
CA ASP A 78 15.92 18.86 10.53
C ASP A 78 16.59 20.15 11.05
N PRO A 79 16.49 20.47 12.35
CA PRO A 79 17.15 21.63 12.94
C PRO A 79 18.64 21.42 13.07
N GLN A 80 19.43 22.15 12.30
CA GLN A 80 20.89 22.12 12.42
C GLN A 80 21.37 23.15 13.45
N ALA A 81 22.03 22.70 14.53
CA ALA A 81 22.70 23.59 15.47
C ALA A 81 23.98 24.19 14.84
N PRO A 82 24.31 25.47 15.09
CA PRO A 82 25.60 25.99 14.66
C PRO A 82 26.76 25.28 15.34
N GLY A 83 27.69 24.73 14.56
CA GLY A 83 29.00 24.28 15.05
C GLY A 83 29.85 25.41 15.68
N SER A 84 29.46 26.67 15.46
CA SER A 84 29.99 27.85 16.15
C SER A 84 29.04 29.04 15.93
N ALA A 85 28.68 29.75 17.00
CA ALA A 85 27.94 31.00 16.91
C ALA A 85 28.73 32.01 16.06
N PRO A 86 28.10 32.77 15.14
CA PRO A 86 28.77 33.87 14.46
C PRO A 86 29.23 34.91 15.49
N ASP A 87 30.45 35.43 15.35
CA ASP A 87 30.99 36.48 16.22
C ASP A 87 30.01 37.65 16.31
N ALA A 88 29.79 38.13 17.54
CA ALA A 88 28.78 39.13 17.91
C ALA A 88 29.02 40.53 17.32
N THR A 89 29.94 40.69 16.37
CA THR A 89 30.36 41.98 15.81
C THR A 89 29.78 42.32 14.45
N THR A 90 28.94 41.45 13.87
CA THR A 90 28.18 41.80 12.64
C THR A 90 26.79 42.29 13.03
N GLU A 91 26.68 43.58 13.32
CA GLU A 91 25.39 44.27 13.37
C GLU A 91 24.66 44.05 12.04
N GLY A 92 23.50 43.38 12.06
CA GLY A 92 22.50 43.49 11.01
C GLY A 92 22.02 42.20 10.32
N THR A 93 22.60 41.03 10.56
CA THR A 93 22.09 39.77 9.97
C THR A 93 22.07 38.63 10.98
N SER A 94 21.12 38.67 11.92
CA SER A 94 20.60 37.42 12.47
C SER A 94 19.76 36.75 11.37
N PRO A 95 20.17 35.61 10.79
CA PRO A 95 19.28 34.89 9.88
C PRO A 95 18.02 34.47 10.65
N PRO A 96 16.83 34.50 10.03
CA PRO A 96 15.60 34.16 10.72
C PRO A 96 15.59 32.65 11.02
N ALA A 97 15.37 32.32 12.30
CA ALA A 97 15.16 30.96 12.85
C ALA A 97 16.38 30.01 12.79
N PRO A 98 16.52 29.04 13.74
CA PRO A 98 17.57 28.02 13.67
C PRO A 98 17.50 27.28 12.34
N TRP A 99 18.66 26.90 11.79
CA TRP A 99 18.84 26.48 10.40
C TRP A 99 18.15 25.15 10.10
N LEU A 100 16.87 25.20 9.73
CA LEU A 100 16.12 24.00 9.31
C LEU A 100 16.58 23.55 7.93
N LYS A 101 17.05 22.31 7.82
CA LYS A 101 17.35 21.66 6.54
C LYS A 101 16.10 20.90 6.04
N PRO A 102 15.54 21.28 4.88
CA PRO A 102 14.36 20.62 4.33
C PRO A 102 14.71 19.34 3.57
N TYR A 103 13.98 18.26 3.86
CA TYR A 103 13.98 17.01 3.11
C TYR A 103 12.59 16.74 2.53
N PRO A 104 12.36 17.04 1.23
CA PRO A 104 11.07 16.80 0.61
C PRO A 104 10.83 15.29 0.46
N LEU A 105 9.73 14.81 1.03
CA LEU A 105 9.27 13.43 0.94
C LEU A 105 8.39 13.22 -0.30
N MET A 106 8.82 13.78 -1.44
CA MET A 106 8.24 13.71 -2.80
C MET A 106 7.24 14.84 -3.15
N PRO A 107 7.31 15.38 -4.39
CA PRO A 107 6.24 15.01 -5.34
C PRO A 107 6.67 14.85 -6.81
N SER A 108 6.09 13.84 -7.47
CA SER A 108 5.82 13.87 -8.93
C SER A 108 4.47 13.21 -9.23
N TYR A 109 3.76 13.73 -10.24
CA TYR A 109 2.47 13.19 -10.71
C TYR A 109 2.62 12.24 -11.89
N TRP A 110 3.82 12.13 -12.44
CA TRP A 110 4.06 11.35 -13.65
C TRP A 110 4.36 9.89 -13.31
N TRP A 111 3.59 9.00 -13.92
CA TRP A 111 3.89 7.57 -13.93
C TRP A 111 5.30 7.34 -14.45
N GLY A 112 6.14 6.65 -13.68
CA GLY A 112 7.55 6.39 -14.03
C GLY A 112 8.55 7.47 -13.59
N ALA A 113 8.14 8.52 -12.86
CA ALA A 113 9.06 9.52 -12.30
C ALA A 113 9.93 9.02 -11.14
N GLY A 114 9.82 7.74 -10.78
CA GLY A 114 10.54 7.12 -9.66
C GLY A 114 9.92 7.40 -8.29
N TYR A 115 9.17 8.51 -8.13
CA TYR A 115 8.60 8.95 -6.85
C TYR A 115 7.24 9.66 -7.05
N GLY A 116 6.14 9.18 -6.42
CA GLY A 116 4.78 9.75 -6.38
C GLY A 116 4.45 10.78 -5.27
N PHE A 117 3.18 10.90 -4.86
CA PHE A 117 2.68 11.73 -3.74
C PHE A 117 2.26 10.84 -2.56
N ILE A 118 2.18 11.35 -1.32
CA ILE A 118 1.87 10.56 -0.12
C ILE A 118 0.40 10.08 -0.10
N ALA A 119 -0.54 10.97 -0.42
CA ALA A 119 -1.96 10.63 -0.48
C ALA A 119 -2.69 11.36 -1.63
N PRO A 120 -3.76 10.76 -2.18
CA PRO A 120 -4.45 11.30 -3.33
C PRO A 120 -5.29 12.54 -2.97
N PRO A 121 -5.64 13.37 -3.96
CA PRO A 121 -6.40 14.62 -3.77
C PRO A 121 -7.69 14.54 -2.91
N PRO A 122 -8.51 13.47 -2.98
CA PRO A 122 -9.72 13.40 -2.17
C PRO A 122 -9.50 13.36 -0.66
N GLN A 123 -8.28 13.07 -0.19
CA GLN A 123 -7.97 13.08 1.23
C GLN A 123 -7.72 14.52 1.69
N THR A 124 -8.48 14.98 2.68
CA THR A 124 -8.33 16.31 3.30
C THR A 124 -7.76 16.27 4.71
N ASP A 125 -7.78 15.10 5.35
CA ASP A 125 -7.27 14.92 6.70
C ASP A 125 -5.79 14.56 6.69
N LEU A 126 -5.11 14.80 7.82
CA LEU A 126 -3.71 14.45 8.01
C LEU A 126 -3.51 12.93 7.77
N PRO A 127 -2.52 12.51 6.96
CA PRO A 127 -2.15 11.10 6.84
C PRO A 127 -1.78 10.50 8.20
N GLU A 128 -2.15 9.23 8.41
CA GLU A 128 -1.62 8.46 9.54
C GLU A 128 -0.13 8.20 9.28
N TYR A 129 0.73 8.52 10.23
CA TYR A 129 2.16 8.26 10.15
C TYR A 129 2.65 7.58 11.42
N LEU A 130 3.62 6.69 11.27
CA LEU A 130 4.07 5.79 12.31
C LEU A 130 5.59 5.56 12.19
N PRO A 131 6.38 5.96 13.19
CA PRO A 131 7.78 5.58 13.23
C PRO A 131 7.89 4.09 13.61
N VAL A 132 8.88 3.41 13.01
CA VAL A 132 9.04 1.95 13.06
C VAL A 132 10.41 1.62 13.62
N LYS A 133 10.45 0.62 14.51
CA LYS A 133 11.68 0.18 15.18
C LYS A 133 12.43 -0.82 14.33
N ARG A 134 13.74 -0.83 14.52
CA ARG A 134 14.61 -1.89 14.01
C ARG A 134 14.40 -3.16 14.83
N VAL A 135 13.93 -4.26 14.21
CA VAL A 135 13.53 -5.47 14.98
C VAL A 135 14.45 -6.67 14.77
N ARG A 136 15.09 -6.88 13.61
CA ARG A 136 15.85 -8.12 13.36
C ARG A 136 17.24 -7.91 12.81
N GLN A 137 18.20 -8.66 13.35
CA GLN A 137 19.63 -8.64 12.99
C GLN A 137 19.90 -8.88 11.48
N GLU A 138 19.04 -9.62 10.79
CA GLU A 138 19.10 -9.83 9.33
C GLU A 138 18.69 -8.60 8.49
N GLU A 139 17.92 -7.67 9.06
CA GLU A 139 17.70 -6.32 8.53
C GLU A 139 18.83 -5.35 9.01
N VAL A 140 19.83 -5.88 9.73
CA VAL A 140 21.02 -5.20 10.30
C VAL A 140 22.31 -5.65 9.62
N GLU A 141 22.30 -6.10 8.36
CA GLU A 141 23.46 -5.86 7.46
C GLU A 141 23.56 -4.36 7.13
N ASN A 142 23.45 -3.56 8.18
CA ASN A 142 23.53 -2.13 8.25
C ASN A 142 25.01 -1.86 8.39
N ARG A 143 25.60 -1.18 7.40
CA ARG A 143 26.92 -0.59 7.54
C ARG A 143 26.87 0.66 8.43
N TYR A 144 25.86 0.78 9.30
CA TYR A 144 25.54 1.99 10.04
C TYR A 144 26.75 2.46 10.85
N PHE A 145 27.37 1.53 11.60
CA PHE A 145 28.53 1.85 12.42
C PHE A 145 29.76 2.14 11.57
N GLU A 146 29.97 1.41 10.46
CA GLU A 146 31.05 1.64 9.51
C GLU A 146 30.94 3.00 8.79
N ALA A 147 29.74 3.35 8.34
CA ALA A 147 29.43 4.60 7.67
C ALA A 147 29.52 5.78 8.65
N LEU A 148 28.98 5.64 9.86
CA LEU A 148 29.07 6.66 10.90
C LEU A 148 30.51 6.87 11.38
N ALA A 149 31.29 5.79 11.52
CA ALA A 149 32.71 5.86 11.83
C ALA A 149 33.50 6.60 10.73
N ALA A 150 33.24 6.24 9.47
CA ALA A 150 33.86 6.90 8.31
C ALA A 150 33.51 8.40 8.25
N GLN A 151 32.25 8.78 8.51
CA GLN A 151 31.83 10.18 8.53
C GLN A 151 32.49 10.97 9.66
N LYS A 152 32.61 10.37 10.86
CA LYS A 152 33.24 11.00 12.02
C LYS A 152 34.77 10.95 11.98
N GLY A 153 35.37 10.24 11.02
CA GLY A 153 36.81 10.03 10.92
C GLY A 153 37.39 9.22 12.10
N VAL A 154 36.58 8.34 12.69
CA VAL A 154 36.93 7.51 13.85
C VAL A 154 36.90 6.02 13.48
N SER A 155 37.43 5.16 14.36
CA SER A 155 37.29 3.71 14.18
C SER A 155 35.87 3.24 14.53
N VAL A 156 35.45 2.10 13.96
CA VAL A 156 34.12 1.50 14.25
C VAL A 156 33.97 1.18 15.74
N ASP A 157 35.06 0.78 16.40
CA ASP A 157 35.10 0.46 17.84
C ASP A 157 34.88 1.70 18.73
N GLU A 158 35.14 2.91 18.21
CA GLU A 158 34.88 4.19 18.89
C GLU A 158 33.41 4.63 18.78
N VAL A 159 32.67 4.10 17.79
CA VAL A 159 31.22 4.29 17.64
C VAL A 159 30.51 3.26 18.52
N ARG A 160 30.28 3.59 19.79
CA ARG A 160 29.71 2.67 20.79
C ARG A 160 28.39 2.01 20.30
N PRO A 161 28.22 0.68 20.43
CA PRO A 161 26.92 0.03 20.24
C PRO A 161 26.00 0.47 21.37
N GLY A 162 25.01 1.31 21.06
CA GLY A 162 24.09 1.87 22.05
C GLY A 162 23.35 3.13 21.61
N GLN A 163 23.68 3.71 20.46
CA GLN A 163 22.98 4.87 19.88
C GLN A 163 22.59 4.59 18.42
N LEU A 164 21.95 3.45 18.17
CA LEU A 164 21.10 3.35 16.98
C LEU A 164 19.79 4.07 17.30
N PRO A 165 19.17 4.77 16.33
CA PRO A 165 17.88 5.37 16.59
C PRO A 165 16.90 4.27 17.01
N GLU A 166 16.05 4.57 17.99
CA GLU A 166 15.03 3.62 18.42
C GLU A 166 14.10 3.25 17.25
N THR A 167 13.96 4.18 16.30
CA THR A 167 13.15 4.06 15.08
C THR A 167 13.96 4.42 13.84
N ASP A 168 13.98 3.57 12.82
CA ASP A 168 14.81 3.74 11.63
C ASP A 168 14.03 3.85 10.31
N GLU A 169 12.70 3.84 10.40
CA GLU A 169 11.78 4.07 9.29
C GLU A 169 10.58 4.92 9.73
N LEU A 170 10.08 5.76 8.83
CA LEU A 170 8.75 6.38 8.89
C LEU A 170 7.85 5.63 7.92
N ILE A 171 6.68 5.21 8.37
CA ILE A 171 5.62 4.74 7.47
C ILE A 171 4.49 5.76 7.48
N VAL A 172 4.07 6.19 6.30
CA VAL A 172 2.92 7.08 6.11
C VAL A 172 1.86 6.36 5.29
N PHE A 173 0.64 6.34 5.82
CA PHE A 173 -0.54 5.73 5.23
C PHE A 173 -1.41 6.80 4.60
N GLY A 174 -1.56 6.71 3.29
CA GLY A 174 -2.26 7.68 2.47
C GLY A 174 -3.46 7.10 1.73
N GLY A 175 -4.49 7.92 1.59
CA GLY A 175 -5.78 7.61 1.00
C GLY A 175 -6.58 6.58 1.79
N GLN A 176 -7.82 6.36 1.37
CA GLN A 176 -8.67 5.30 1.89
C GLN A 176 -9.43 4.67 0.74
N SER A 177 -9.36 3.35 0.63
CA SER A 177 -10.15 2.62 -0.36
C SER A 177 -11.57 2.37 0.14
N PRO A 178 -12.60 2.46 -0.73
CA PRO A 178 -13.95 1.98 -0.40
C PRO A 178 -13.98 0.48 -0.02
N MET A 179 -12.97 -0.27 -0.47
CA MET A 179 -12.79 -1.68 -0.14
C MET A 179 -12.06 -1.93 1.19
N GLY A 180 -11.63 -0.86 1.86
CA GLY A 180 -10.89 -0.89 3.12
C GLY A 180 -9.38 -0.76 2.97
N GLY A 181 -8.78 -0.10 3.96
CA GLY A 181 -7.33 0.13 4.04
C GLY A 181 -6.85 1.33 3.21
N PRO A 182 -5.58 1.73 3.40
CA PRO A 182 -4.98 2.84 2.69
C PRO A 182 -4.72 2.49 1.23
N THR A 183 -4.72 3.50 0.35
CA THR A 183 -4.38 3.28 -1.08
C THR A 183 -2.91 3.50 -1.38
N HIS A 184 -2.18 4.16 -0.47
CA HIS A 184 -0.76 4.44 -0.55
C HIS A 184 -0.11 4.10 0.78
N ILE A 185 1.04 3.43 0.73
CA ILE A 185 1.93 3.24 1.87
C ILE A 185 3.30 3.74 1.42
N SER A 186 3.72 4.86 2.00
CA SER A 186 5.05 5.43 1.78
C SER A 186 5.95 5.08 2.96
N ILE A 187 7.18 4.65 2.67
CA ILE A 187 8.17 4.28 3.67
C ILE A 187 9.40 5.14 3.43
N PHE A 188 9.88 5.79 4.48
CA PHE A 188 11.03 6.67 4.46
C PHE A 188 12.08 6.16 5.44
N TRP A 189 13.34 6.31 5.11
CA TRP A 189 14.46 5.97 5.99
C TRP A 189 15.58 6.98 5.81
N TRP A 190 16.37 7.19 6.84
CA TRP A 190 17.57 8.00 6.73
C TRP A 190 18.65 7.25 5.94
N SER A 191 19.10 7.82 4.82
CA SER A 191 20.18 7.25 3.99
C SER A 191 21.54 7.69 4.51
N ASN A 192 21.84 8.98 4.43
CA ASN A 192 23.07 9.62 4.93
C ASN A 192 22.90 11.14 4.93
N ALA A 193 23.85 11.88 5.53
CA ALA A 193 23.79 13.34 5.62
C ALA A 193 23.81 14.08 4.26
N ARG A 194 24.33 13.43 3.21
CA ARG A 194 24.44 14.00 1.86
C ARG A 194 23.15 13.86 1.07
N GLU A 195 22.51 12.70 1.12
CA GLU A 195 21.31 12.35 0.37
C GLU A 195 20.03 12.63 1.15
N GLY A 196 20.11 12.62 2.47
CA GLY A 196 18.97 12.77 3.35
C GLY A 196 18.14 11.48 3.44
N TYR A 197 16.82 11.65 3.29
CA TYR A 197 15.85 10.57 3.37
C TYR A 197 15.71 9.80 2.06
N GLY A 198 15.89 8.48 2.12
CA GLY A 198 15.43 7.54 1.11
C GLY A 198 13.92 7.32 1.21
N SER A 199 13.30 6.93 0.10
CA SER A 199 11.86 6.64 0.07
C SER A 199 11.50 5.50 -0.85
N THR A 200 10.44 4.78 -0.50
CA THR A 200 9.75 3.83 -1.37
C THR A 200 8.26 3.94 -1.14
N GLN A 201 7.48 3.61 -2.15
CA GLN A 201 6.03 3.71 -2.08
C GLN A 201 5.38 2.50 -2.76
N VAL A 202 4.35 1.99 -2.12
CA VAL A 202 3.41 1.03 -2.71
C VAL A 202 2.05 1.69 -2.83
N SER A 203 1.39 1.51 -3.97
CA SER A 203 0.03 2.01 -4.18
C SER A 203 -0.89 0.95 -4.79
N ALA A 204 -2.12 0.93 -4.31
CA ALA A 204 -3.19 0.06 -4.81
C ALA A 204 -4.55 0.75 -4.64
N PRO A 205 -5.27 1.10 -5.72
CA PRO A 205 -6.55 1.81 -5.63
C PRO A 205 -7.64 1.06 -4.86
N GLY A 206 -7.62 -0.27 -4.90
CA GLY A 206 -8.52 -1.16 -4.15
C GLY A 206 -8.09 -1.39 -2.70
N GLY A 207 -7.07 -0.68 -2.23
CA GLY A 207 -6.59 -0.74 -0.86
C GLY A 207 -5.43 -1.70 -0.67
N LEU A 208 -4.63 -1.39 0.34
CA LEU A 208 -3.48 -2.16 0.82
C LEU A 208 -3.83 -2.80 2.16
N THR A 209 -3.51 -4.08 2.32
CA THR A 209 -3.63 -4.79 3.59
C THR A 209 -2.27 -5.31 4.04
N ARG A 210 -1.87 -4.99 5.26
CA ARG A 210 -0.63 -5.46 5.87
C ARG A 210 -0.80 -6.93 6.28
N LEU A 211 0.00 -7.84 5.73
CA LEU A 211 -0.08 -9.29 5.98
C LEU A 211 0.95 -9.75 7.01
N GLU A 212 2.20 -9.33 6.84
CA GLU A 212 3.30 -9.66 7.75
C GLU A 212 3.84 -8.39 8.36
N TRP A 213 3.27 -8.05 9.50
CA TRP A 213 3.57 -6.87 10.30
C TRP A 213 3.12 -7.10 11.73
N ASP A 214 3.97 -6.80 12.71
CA ASP A 214 3.67 -7.02 14.13
C ASP A 214 2.81 -5.91 14.75
N GLY A 215 2.74 -4.73 14.13
CA GLY A 215 1.78 -3.65 14.40
C GLY A 215 1.80 -3.02 15.81
N GLY A 216 2.59 -3.53 16.74
CA GLY A 216 2.63 -3.12 18.16
C GLY A 216 3.68 -2.07 18.48
N GLU A 217 3.77 -1.54 19.71
CA GLU A 217 4.69 -0.44 20.11
C GLU A 217 6.21 -0.71 19.91
N ARG A 218 6.59 -1.89 19.42
CA ARG A 218 7.96 -2.27 19.01
C ARG A 218 8.00 -2.67 17.52
N ARG A 219 7.36 -1.85 16.68
CA ARG A 219 6.98 -2.14 15.28
C ARG A 219 8.15 -2.64 14.45
N SER A 220 8.01 -3.81 13.84
CA SER A 220 8.86 -4.28 12.75
C SER A 220 8.48 -3.58 11.43
N PRO A 221 9.39 -3.55 10.45
CA PRO A 221 9.04 -3.16 9.09
C PRO A 221 7.90 -4.02 8.51
N ILE A 222 7.12 -3.43 7.60
CA ILE A 222 6.08 -4.17 6.88
C ILE A 222 6.77 -5.08 5.87
N ARG A 223 6.74 -6.40 6.04
CA ARG A 223 7.42 -7.32 5.11
C ARG A 223 6.58 -7.70 3.92
N ARG A 224 5.26 -7.78 4.13
CA ARG A 224 4.34 -8.24 3.10
C ARG A 224 3.04 -7.46 3.13
N MET A 225 2.62 -7.01 1.95
CA MET A 225 1.39 -6.28 1.74
C MET A 225 0.57 -6.95 0.65
N ARG A 226 -0.73 -7.08 0.87
CA ARG A 226 -1.69 -7.45 -0.17
C ARG A 226 -2.21 -6.19 -0.83
N ALA A 227 -2.18 -6.16 -2.16
CA ALA A 227 -2.68 -5.07 -2.97
C ALA A 227 -3.90 -5.50 -3.79
N ARG A 228 -4.86 -4.58 -3.98
CA ARG A 228 -6.05 -4.81 -4.79
C ARG A 228 -6.24 -3.73 -5.85
N TYR A 229 -6.64 -4.16 -7.04
CA TYR A 229 -6.86 -3.31 -8.21
C TYR A 229 -8.25 -3.62 -8.82
N PRO A 230 -9.26 -2.76 -8.57
CA PRO A 230 -10.59 -2.92 -9.16
C PRO A 230 -10.51 -2.94 -10.69
N GLN A 231 -11.26 -3.85 -11.32
CA GLN A 231 -11.25 -4.01 -12.78
C GLN A 231 -12.37 -3.24 -13.50
N ASN A 232 -13.14 -2.41 -12.78
CA ASN A 232 -14.26 -1.62 -13.30
C ASN A 232 -15.24 -2.43 -14.18
N ASP A 233 -15.56 -3.65 -13.75
CA ASP A 233 -16.50 -4.55 -14.44
C ASP A 233 -17.83 -4.69 -13.68
N ARG A 234 -18.80 -5.33 -14.33
CA ARG A 234 -20.14 -5.58 -13.77
C ARG A 234 -20.16 -6.64 -12.65
N SER A 235 -19.13 -7.46 -12.55
CA SER A 235 -19.02 -8.55 -11.57
C SER A 235 -18.28 -8.15 -10.30
N LEU A 236 -17.84 -6.89 -10.19
CA LEU A 236 -17.07 -6.36 -9.07
C LEU A 236 -15.79 -7.17 -8.83
N LEU A 237 -15.04 -7.43 -9.90
CA LEU A 237 -13.76 -8.15 -9.83
C LEU A 237 -12.59 -7.22 -9.56
N CYS A 238 -11.58 -7.80 -8.92
CA CYS A 238 -10.33 -7.16 -8.57
C CYS A 238 -9.16 -8.08 -8.95
N ARG A 239 -8.05 -7.48 -9.36
CA ARG A 239 -6.75 -8.13 -9.32
C ARG A 239 -6.19 -8.01 -7.92
N GLU A 240 -5.66 -9.10 -7.40
CA GLU A 240 -4.99 -9.15 -6.10
C GLU A 240 -3.57 -9.67 -6.31
N SER A 241 -2.59 -8.92 -5.81
CA SER A 241 -1.17 -9.31 -5.75
C SER A 241 -0.66 -9.16 -4.33
N THR A 242 0.57 -9.60 -4.13
CA THR A 242 1.30 -9.43 -2.89
C THR A 242 2.62 -8.74 -3.15
N PHE A 243 2.87 -7.65 -2.46
CA PHE A 243 4.16 -6.99 -2.41
C PHE A 243 5.02 -7.62 -1.31
N GLU A 244 6.24 -7.98 -1.67
CA GLU A 244 7.25 -8.47 -0.73
C GLU A 244 8.39 -7.47 -0.62
N ARG A 245 8.86 -7.27 0.61
CA ARG A 245 9.94 -6.35 0.94
C ARG A 245 11.29 -6.96 0.60
N PHE A 246 12.15 -6.14 0.01
CA PHE A 246 13.55 -6.47 -0.24
C PHE A 246 14.46 -5.30 0.15
N LEU A 247 15.74 -5.62 0.30
CA LEU A 247 16.82 -4.67 0.53
C LEU A 247 17.75 -4.72 -0.68
N ASP A 248 18.05 -3.56 -1.27
CA ASP A 248 18.86 -3.46 -2.48
C ASP A 248 20.21 -2.79 -2.19
N PRO A 249 21.30 -3.56 -2.00
CA PRO A 249 22.61 -2.98 -1.80
C PRO A 249 23.17 -2.30 -3.07
N ASP A 250 22.70 -2.65 -4.27
CA ASP A 250 23.22 -2.11 -5.53
C ASP A 250 22.67 -0.71 -5.83
N PHE A 251 21.47 -0.41 -5.35
CA PHE A 251 20.88 0.95 -5.39
C PHE A 251 21.19 1.77 -4.13
N THR A 252 22.16 1.32 -3.33
CA THR A 252 22.56 1.98 -2.09
C THR A 252 23.86 2.75 -2.31
N SER A 253 23.87 4.02 -1.92
CA SER A 253 25.09 4.82 -1.95
C SER A 253 26.15 4.27 -1.00
N ALA A 254 27.42 4.38 -1.39
CA ALA A 254 28.53 3.72 -0.71
C ALA A 254 28.69 4.13 0.78
N ASP A 255 28.18 5.32 1.12
CA ASP A 255 28.16 5.95 2.45
C ASP A 255 26.78 5.92 3.13
N ALA A 256 25.77 5.29 2.51
CA ALA A 256 24.48 5.10 3.15
C ALA A 256 24.59 4.18 4.36
N TYR A 257 23.87 4.53 5.42
CA TYR A 257 23.87 3.76 6.65
C TYR A 257 23.27 2.37 6.47
N ARG A 258 22.26 2.25 5.60
CA ARG A 258 21.53 1.02 5.32
C ARG A 258 21.25 0.82 3.83
N PRO A 259 20.99 -0.43 3.39
CA PRO A 259 20.49 -0.70 2.07
C PRO A 259 19.16 -0.02 1.76
N ALA A 260 18.95 0.35 0.50
CA ALA A 260 17.71 0.89 -0.01
C ALA A 260 16.57 -0.12 0.17
N VAL A 261 15.40 0.38 0.58
CA VAL A 261 14.21 -0.44 0.77
C VAL A 261 13.36 -0.39 -0.49
N TYR A 262 12.88 -1.54 -0.94
CA TYR A 262 11.92 -1.60 -2.03
C TYR A 262 10.95 -2.75 -1.86
N TYR A 263 9.86 -2.70 -2.63
CA TYR A 263 8.85 -3.73 -2.66
C TYR A 263 8.67 -4.25 -4.08
N VAL A 264 8.67 -5.57 -4.23
CA VAL A 264 8.42 -6.23 -5.51
C VAL A 264 7.01 -6.76 -5.50
N GLU A 265 6.23 -6.38 -6.51
CA GLU A 265 4.90 -6.95 -6.73
C GLU A 265 5.02 -8.36 -7.28
N GLY A 266 4.41 -9.32 -6.59
CA GLY A 266 4.25 -10.68 -7.08
C GLY A 266 3.14 -10.80 -8.15
N PRO A 267 2.93 -12.01 -8.67
CA PRO A 267 1.91 -12.24 -9.68
C PRO A 267 0.50 -11.84 -9.23
N GLN A 268 -0.26 -11.23 -10.12
CA GLN A 268 -1.65 -10.88 -9.88
C GLN A 268 -2.59 -12.07 -10.11
N SER A 269 -3.63 -12.16 -9.28
CA SER A 269 -4.71 -13.15 -9.36
C SER A 269 -6.06 -12.45 -9.46
N LEU A 270 -6.96 -12.96 -10.30
CA LEU A 270 -8.31 -12.44 -10.41
C LEU A 270 -9.18 -12.96 -9.25
N ARG A 271 -9.85 -12.05 -8.54
CA ARG A 271 -10.74 -12.36 -7.41
C ARG A 271 -11.96 -11.43 -7.38
N PHE A 272 -12.90 -11.71 -6.49
CA PHE A 272 -13.96 -10.75 -6.14
C PHE A 272 -13.44 -9.70 -5.16
N CYS A 273 -13.77 -8.44 -5.40
CA CYS A 273 -13.34 -7.34 -4.53
C CYS A 273 -13.83 -7.49 -3.08
N TYR A 274 -15.07 -7.96 -2.89
CA TYR A 274 -15.76 -8.01 -1.58
C TYR A 274 -15.98 -9.43 -1.05
N GLY A 275 -15.24 -10.41 -1.57
CA GLY A 275 -15.41 -11.83 -1.25
C GLY A 275 -16.31 -12.56 -2.25
N ILE A 276 -16.24 -13.90 -2.22
CA ILE A 276 -16.92 -14.76 -3.20
C ILE A 276 -18.43 -14.77 -2.91
N PRO A 277 -19.29 -14.32 -3.86
CA PRO A 277 -20.72 -14.33 -3.66
C PRO A 277 -21.27 -15.77 -3.77
N LYS A 278 -22.15 -16.15 -2.85
CA LYS A 278 -22.79 -17.49 -2.83
C LYS A 278 -23.58 -17.80 -4.11
N GLN A 279 -24.17 -16.77 -4.71
CA GLN A 279 -24.97 -16.84 -5.93
C GLN A 279 -24.58 -15.67 -6.85
N PRO A 280 -23.49 -15.81 -7.63
CA PRO A 280 -23.08 -14.79 -8.59
C PRO A 280 -24.14 -14.64 -9.69
N PHE A 281 -24.44 -13.40 -10.10
CA PHE A 281 -25.46 -13.13 -11.11
C PHE A 281 -24.94 -13.27 -12.54
N TYR A 282 -23.71 -12.79 -12.81
CA TYR A 282 -23.15 -12.78 -14.16
C TYR A 282 -22.38 -14.08 -14.47
N PRO A 283 -22.37 -14.55 -15.73
CA PRO A 283 -21.68 -15.78 -16.14
C PRO A 283 -20.21 -15.84 -15.71
N GLU A 284 -19.47 -14.75 -15.91
CA GLU A 284 -18.06 -14.68 -15.52
C GLU A 284 -17.88 -14.76 -13.99
N GLY A 285 -18.81 -14.20 -13.22
CA GLY A 285 -18.84 -14.35 -11.77
C GLY A 285 -19.12 -15.79 -11.34
N VAL A 286 -20.01 -16.51 -12.04
CA VAL A 286 -20.30 -17.93 -11.76
C VAL A 286 -19.06 -18.79 -11.97
N VAL A 287 -18.35 -18.59 -13.09
CA VAL A 287 -17.09 -19.29 -13.36
C VAL A 287 -16.02 -18.93 -12.33
N LEU A 288 -15.85 -17.65 -12.01
CA LEU A 288 -14.85 -17.23 -11.01
C LEU A 288 -15.13 -17.82 -9.63
N ALA A 289 -16.39 -17.80 -9.18
CA ALA A 289 -16.75 -18.31 -7.86
C ALA A 289 -16.44 -19.80 -7.74
N TYR A 290 -16.78 -20.58 -8.77
CA TYR A 290 -16.41 -21.99 -8.84
C TYR A 290 -14.88 -22.18 -8.86
N LEU A 291 -14.15 -21.41 -9.67
CA LEU A 291 -12.69 -21.50 -9.75
C LEU A 291 -11.96 -21.06 -8.47
N LEU A 292 -12.53 -20.19 -7.65
CA LEU A 292 -11.89 -19.78 -6.40
C LEU A 292 -12.24 -20.70 -5.24
N ASP A 293 -13.37 -21.40 -5.29
CA ASP A 293 -13.87 -22.29 -4.24
C ASP A 293 -14.77 -23.40 -4.82
N GLN A 294 -14.15 -24.42 -5.40
CA GLN A 294 -14.86 -25.52 -6.04
C GLN A 294 -15.73 -26.31 -5.06
N ALA A 295 -15.31 -26.40 -3.79
CA ALA A 295 -16.03 -27.15 -2.76
C ALA A 295 -17.27 -26.40 -2.28
N GLY A 296 -17.16 -25.11 -1.97
CA GLY A 296 -18.28 -24.28 -1.51
C GLY A 296 -19.23 -23.84 -2.62
N HIS A 297 -18.78 -23.87 -3.88
CA HIS A 297 -19.58 -23.44 -5.04
C HIS A 297 -19.85 -24.56 -6.06
N GLY A 298 -19.75 -25.83 -5.65
CA GLY A 298 -20.05 -26.97 -6.52
C GLY A 298 -21.48 -26.97 -7.07
N HIS A 299 -22.43 -26.32 -6.38
CA HIS A 299 -23.83 -26.15 -6.85
C HIS A 299 -23.96 -25.25 -8.10
N LEU A 300 -22.91 -24.50 -8.45
CA LEU A 300 -22.84 -23.71 -9.68
C LEU A 300 -22.49 -24.55 -10.91
N VAL A 301 -22.16 -25.83 -10.71
CA VAL A 301 -21.86 -26.79 -11.78
C VAL A 301 -22.94 -27.85 -11.83
N ASP A 302 -23.32 -28.20 -13.06
CA ASP A 302 -24.23 -29.31 -13.32
C ASP A 302 -23.71 -30.59 -12.64
N PRO A 303 -24.57 -31.32 -11.90
CA PRO A 303 -24.17 -32.53 -11.17
C PRO A 303 -23.46 -33.56 -12.06
N ASP A 304 -23.87 -33.71 -13.32
CA ASP A 304 -23.33 -34.70 -14.25
C ASP A 304 -21.99 -34.24 -14.87
N ALA A 305 -21.71 -32.93 -14.82
CA ALA A 305 -20.46 -32.34 -15.32
C ALA A 305 -19.39 -32.18 -14.23
N ARG A 306 -19.78 -32.15 -12.95
CA ARG A 306 -18.91 -31.73 -11.83
C ARG A 306 -17.60 -32.51 -11.74
N SER A 307 -17.64 -33.85 -11.75
CA SER A 307 -16.45 -34.69 -11.61
C SER A 307 -15.51 -34.57 -12.82
N ARG A 308 -16.09 -34.49 -14.02
CA ARG A 308 -15.36 -34.30 -15.29
C ARG A 308 -14.63 -32.96 -15.30
N ILE A 309 -15.32 -31.87 -14.95
CA ILE A 309 -14.74 -30.52 -14.93
C ILE A 309 -13.65 -30.42 -13.85
N ALA A 310 -13.90 -30.89 -12.63
CA ALA A 310 -12.88 -30.89 -11.59
C ALA A 310 -11.61 -31.65 -12.01
N SER A 311 -11.77 -32.82 -12.65
CA SER A 311 -10.65 -33.60 -13.17
C SER A 311 -9.91 -32.90 -14.32
N LEU A 312 -10.64 -32.21 -15.20
CA LEU A 312 -10.07 -31.45 -16.32
C LEU A 312 -9.22 -30.27 -15.85
N LEU A 313 -9.67 -29.57 -14.81
CA LEU A 313 -8.98 -28.42 -14.25
C LEU A 313 -7.75 -28.85 -13.44
N GLY A 314 -7.85 -29.94 -12.68
CA GLY A 314 -6.76 -30.35 -11.78
C GLY A 314 -6.35 -29.24 -10.81
N GLU A 315 -5.09 -29.26 -10.37
CA GLU A 315 -4.55 -28.28 -9.43
C GLU A 315 -3.87 -27.11 -10.15
N TYR A 316 -4.61 -26.01 -10.35
CA TYR A 316 -4.05 -24.73 -10.78
C TYR A 316 -3.70 -23.85 -9.57
N SER A 317 -2.74 -22.94 -9.75
CA SER A 317 -2.28 -22.03 -8.71
C SER A 317 -3.15 -20.78 -8.58
N ARG A 318 -3.60 -20.20 -9.70
CA ARG A 318 -4.47 -19.02 -9.72
C ARG A 318 -5.27 -18.87 -11.01
N VAL A 319 -6.35 -18.11 -10.92
CA VAL A 319 -7.05 -17.57 -12.09
C VAL A 319 -6.35 -16.29 -12.53
N ASP A 320 -5.87 -16.27 -13.76
CA ASP A 320 -5.27 -15.08 -14.35
C ASP A 320 -6.25 -14.26 -15.17
N GLY A 321 -7.33 -14.80 -15.72
CA GLY A 321 -8.21 -13.95 -16.51
C GLY A 321 -9.54 -14.58 -16.80
N LEU A 322 -10.53 -13.73 -17.03
CA LEU A 322 -11.81 -14.11 -17.58
C LEU A 322 -12.13 -13.22 -18.76
N GLN A 323 -12.58 -13.82 -19.85
CA GLN A 323 -13.13 -13.14 -21.01
C GLN A 323 -14.52 -13.69 -21.26
N TYR A 324 -15.48 -12.80 -21.45
CA TYR A 324 -16.86 -13.16 -21.70
C TYR A 324 -17.22 -12.88 -23.14
N PHE A 325 -17.70 -13.89 -23.85
CA PHE A 325 -18.14 -13.77 -25.24
C PHE A 325 -19.62 -14.16 -25.35
N SER A 326 -20.52 -13.20 -25.14
CA SER A 326 -21.80 -13.07 -25.84
C SER A 326 -22.65 -11.98 -25.21
N THR A 327 -23.23 -11.08 -25.99
CA THR A 327 -24.45 -10.37 -25.55
C THR A 327 -25.58 -11.40 -25.49
N VAL A 328 -26.01 -11.80 -24.30
CA VAL A 328 -27.40 -12.26 -24.16
C VAL A 328 -28.23 -11.02 -24.45
N ASP A 329 -28.76 -10.91 -25.66
CA ASP A 329 -29.69 -9.84 -26.00
C ASP A 329 -30.76 -9.82 -24.91
N VAL A 330 -30.85 -8.67 -24.26
CA VAL A 330 -31.72 -8.39 -23.12
C VAL A 330 -33.09 -8.99 -23.40
N LEU A 331 -33.43 -10.02 -22.61
CA LEU A 331 -34.77 -10.51 -22.30
C LEU A 331 -35.83 -10.06 -23.31
N ALA A 332 -35.97 -10.81 -24.41
CA ALA A 332 -37.11 -10.63 -25.31
C ALA A 332 -38.41 -10.71 -24.51
N SER A 333 -39.08 -9.56 -24.38
CA SER A 333 -40.25 -9.32 -23.54
C SER A 333 -41.53 -9.98 -24.04
N SER A 334 -41.44 -10.96 -24.96
CA SER A 334 -42.63 -11.63 -25.49
C SER A 334 -42.80 -13.01 -24.86
N ALA A 335 -43.97 -13.20 -24.23
CA ALA A 335 -44.43 -14.48 -23.70
C ALA A 335 -44.48 -15.61 -24.76
N ALA A 336 -44.37 -15.26 -26.06
CA ALA A 336 -44.31 -16.19 -27.17
C ALA A 336 -42.93 -16.88 -27.36
N ALA A 337 -41.82 -16.27 -26.92
CA ALA A 337 -40.49 -16.89 -27.04
C ALA A 337 -40.23 -18.00 -26.00
N ARG A 338 -41.01 -18.03 -24.92
CA ARG A 338 -40.86 -18.99 -23.80
C ARG A 338 -41.33 -20.42 -24.12
N ALA A 339 -42.05 -20.62 -25.21
CA ALA A 339 -42.71 -21.89 -25.50
C ALA A 339 -41.91 -22.85 -26.43
N LEU A 340 -40.81 -22.42 -27.04
CA LEU A 340 -40.09 -23.19 -28.07
C LEU A 340 -38.55 -23.05 -28.06
N ALA A 341 -37.95 -22.32 -27.11
CA ALA A 341 -36.54 -21.97 -27.17
C ALA A 341 -35.65 -23.02 -26.49
N SER A 342 -34.63 -23.51 -27.20
CA SER A 342 -33.47 -24.20 -26.65
C SER A 342 -32.93 -23.47 -25.42
N PRO A 343 -32.28 -24.17 -24.47
CA PRO A 343 -31.67 -23.51 -23.32
C PRO A 343 -30.74 -22.40 -23.77
N VAL A 344 -30.89 -21.21 -23.18
CA VAL A 344 -29.97 -20.10 -23.47
C VAL A 344 -28.62 -20.46 -22.89
N THR A 345 -27.61 -20.57 -23.76
CA THR A 345 -26.23 -20.87 -23.36
C THR A 345 -25.30 -19.70 -23.64
N THR A 346 -24.22 -19.60 -22.89
CA THR A 346 -23.17 -18.60 -23.08
C THR A 346 -21.80 -19.22 -22.79
N GLN A 347 -20.73 -18.54 -23.21
CA GLN A 347 -19.36 -19.00 -23.03
C GLN A 347 -18.53 -17.99 -22.23
N VAL A 348 -17.75 -18.53 -21.30
CA VAL A 348 -16.76 -17.78 -20.52
C VAL A 348 -15.42 -18.44 -20.71
N TRP A 349 -14.43 -17.67 -21.12
CA TRP A 349 -13.07 -18.13 -21.30
C TRP A 349 -12.27 -17.77 -20.05
N ALA A 350 -11.55 -18.74 -19.48
CA ALA A 350 -10.74 -18.56 -18.30
C ALA A 350 -9.28 -18.93 -18.58
N THR A 351 -8.38 -18.03 -18.22
CA THR A 351 -6.94 -18.28 -18.22
C THR A 351 -6.53 -18.73 -16.82
N LEU A 352 -6.01 -19.95 -16.70
CA LEU A 352 -5.56 -20.54 -15.46
C LEU A 352 -4.05 -20.74 -15.49
N ILE A 353 -3.39 -20.45 -14.36
CA ILE A 353 -1.95 -20.62 -14.21
C ILE A 353 -1.68 -21.87 -13.41
N TYR A 354 -0.77 -22.71 -13.89
CA TYR A 354 -0.30 -23.92 -13.23
C TYR A 354 1.14 -23.68 -12.83
N ALA A 355 1.42 -23.84 -11.53
CA ALA A 355 2.80 -23.83 -11.06
C ALA A 355 3.39 -25.23 -11.25
N SER A 356 4.60 -25.29 -11.81
CA SER A 356 5.43 -26.48 -11.84
C SER A 356 6.83 -26.12 -11.38
N GLU A 357 7.54 -27.06 -10.79
CA GLU A 357 8.96 -26.91 -10.51
C GLU A 357 9.75 -27.55 -11.64
N ASP A 358 10.76 -26.84 -12.13
CA ASP A 358 11.77 -27.40 -13.02
C ASP A 358 12.54 -28.48 -12.25
N PRO A 359 12.50 -29.75 -12.70
CA PRO A 359 13.15 -30.84 -11.98
C PRO A 359 14.68 -30.75 -11.95
N GLU A 360 15.30 -29.98 -12.86
CA GLU A 360 16.76 -29.83 -12.91
C GLU A 360 17.25 -28.64 -12.09
N THR A 361 16.53 -27.51 -12.15
CA THR A 361 16.97 -26.26 -11.50
C THR A 361 16.25 -25.96 -10.19
N GLY A 362 15.13 -26.65 -9.92
CA GLY A 362 14.21 -26.29 -8.83
C GLY A 362 13.49 -24.95 -9.06
N ALA A 363 13.67 -24.31 -10.22
CA ALA A 363 13.05 -23.03 -10.51
C ALA A 363 11.54 -23.21 -10.70
N ARG A 364 10.76 -22.32 -10.09
CA ARG A 364 9.31 -22.30 -10.28
C ARG A 364 8.98 -21.78 -11.68
N GLN A 365 8.34 -22.62 -12.48
CA GLN A 365 7.80 -22.26 -13.78
C GLN A 365 6.27 -22.14 -13.69
N GLU A 366 5.73 -21.25 -14.52
CA GLU A 366 4.29 -21.06 -14.60
C GLU A 366 3.82 -21.35 -16.03
N GLN A 367 2.88 -22.30 -16.15
CA GLN A 367 2.23 -22.60 -17.41
C GLN A 367 0.83 -21.99 -17.42
N SER A 368 0.57 -21.12 -18.39
CA SER A 368 -0.78 -20.64 -18.67
C SER A 368 -1.55 -21.64 -19.52
N ARG A 369 -2.81 -21.90 -19.16
CA ARG A 369 -3.73 -22.74 -19.93
C ARG A 369 -5.08 -22.05 -20.05
N LEU A 370 -5.67 -22.11 -21.24
CA LEU A 370 -6.94 -21.48 -21.56
C LEU A 370 -8.05 -22.53 -21.52
N TYR A 371 -9.17 -22.18 -20.89
CA TYR A 371 -10.35 -23.03 -20.79
C TYR A 371 -11.58 -22.27 -21.26
N GLN A 372 -12.46 -22.92 -22.00
CA GLN A 372 -13.78 -22.41 -22.34
C GLN A 372 -14.82 -23.13 -21.49
N PHE A 373 -15.57 -22.37 -20.71
CA PHE A 373 -16.71 -22.83 -19.92
C PHE A 373 -18.00 -22.54 -20.67
N THR A 374 -18.87 -23.53 -20.75
CA THR A 374 -20.22 -23.38 -21.29
C THR A 374 -21.20 -23.31 -20.13
N LEU A 375 -22.01 -22.25 -20.10
CA LEU A 375 -23.03 -22.05 -19.06
C LEU A 375 -24.42 -22.04 -19.68
N GLN A 376 -25.38 -22.57 -18.93
CA GLN A 376 -26.80 -22.56 -19.27
C GLN A 376 -27.56 -21.64 -18.31
N HIS A 377 -28.44 -20.80 -18.87
CA HIS A 377 -29.32 -19.91 -18.13
C HIS A 377 -30.57 -20.66 -17.64
N PHE A 378 -30.92 -20.41 -16.39
CA PHE A 378 -32.14 -20.88 -15.75
C PHE A 378 -32.92 -19.66 -15.28
N PRO A 379 -33.95 -19.22 -16.02
CA PRO A 379 -34.75 -18.07 -15.64
C PRO A 379 -35.48 -18.32 -14.33
N ALA A 380 -35.65 -17.27 -13.53
CA ALA A 380 -36.52 -17.33 -12.36
C ALA A 380 -37.95 -17.70 -12.80
N THR A 381 -38.42 -18.90 -12.45
CA THR A 381 -39.83 -19.23 -12.55
C THR A 381 -40.55 -18.62 -11.34
N THR A 382 -41.78 -18.16 -11.56
CA THR A 382 -42.59 -17.43 -10.56
C THR A 382 -42.95 -18.24 -9.30
N SER A 383 -42.55 -19.51 -9.19
CA SER A 383 -42.97 -20.39 -8.09
C SER A 383 -41.89 -20.75 -7.07
N GLU A 384 -40.58 -20.70 -7.39
CA GLU A 384 -39.55 -21.21 -6.46
C GLU A 384 -38.20 -20.48 -6.45
N ARG A 385 -37.90 -19.60 -7.42
CA ARG A 385 -36.62 -18.87 -7.49
C ARG A 385 -36.85 -17.37 -7.52
N THR A 386 -36.09 -16.63 -6.71
CA THR A 386 -36.18 -15.17 -6.61
C THR A 386 -35.33 -14.45 -7.66
N THR A 387 -34.37 -15.13 -8.29
CA THR A 387 -33.43 -14.55 -9.27
C THR A 387 -33.04 -15.54 -10.36
N ASP A 388 -32.71 -15.03 -11.54
CA ASP A 388 -32.08 -15.79 -12.63
C ASP A 388 -30.76 -16.42 -12.18
N GLN A 389 -30.42 -17.59 -12.74
CA GLN A 389 -29.20 -18.31 -12.41
C GLN A 389 -28.49 -18.82 -13.65
N TRP A 390 -27.16 -18.94 -13.57
CA TRP A 390 -26.34 -19.64 -14.55
C TRP A 390 -25.74 -20.89 -13.91
N LEU A 391 -25.67 -21.96 -14.70
CA LEU A 391 -25.05 -23.22 -14.31
C LEU A 391 -23.97 -23.58 -15.31
N ILE A 392 -22.79 -23.96 -14.85
CA ILE A 392 -21.71 -24.48 -15.69
C ILE A 392 -22.09 -25.91 -16.09
N ILE A 393 -22.27 -26.15 -17.39
CA ILE A 393 -22.67 -27.45 -17.92
C ILE A 393 -21.51 -28.18 -18.60
N ASP A 394 -20.48 -27.44 -19.02
CA ASP A 394 -19.28 -28.04 -19.61
C ASP A 394 -18.05 -27.13 -19.48
N ALA A 395 -16.88 -27.73 -19.61
CA ALA A 395 -15.62 -27.01 -19.76
C ALA A 395 -14.68 -27.79 -20.67
N GLU A 396 -13.92 -27.09 -21.50
CA GLU A 396 -12.93 -27.67 -22.40
C GLU A 396 -11.63 -26.85 -22.38
N ARG A 397 -10.50 -27.54 -22.51
CA ARG A 397 -9.20 -26.89 -22.66
C ARG A 397 -9.01 -26.46 -24.11
N GLN A 398 -8.63 -25.20 -24.32
CA GLN A 398 -8.30 -24.64 -25.62
C GLN A 398 -6.77 -24.70 -25.82
N GLY A 399 -6.33 -25.26 -26.95
CA GLY A 399 -4.91 -25.40 -27.31
C GLY A 399 -4.41 -26.83 -27.22
#